data_AF-A0A7Z9ES22-F1
#
_entry.id   AF-A0A7Z9ES22-F1
#
_cell.length_a   1.000
_cell.length_b   1.000
_cell.length_c   1.000
_cell.angle_alpha   90.00
_cell.angle_beta   90.00
_cell.angle_gamma   90.00
#
_symmetry.space_group_name_H-M   'P 1'
#
loop_
_entity.id
_entity.type
_entity.pdbx_description
1 polymer ?
#
loop_
_entity_poly.entity_id
_entity_poly.type
_entity_poly.pdbx_seq_one_letter_code
_entity_poly.pdbx_strand_id
1 'polypeptide(L)'
;MLIARTELVPMAVAGEVVQDVTLTAADIARFNEARESFKLIKALYWAHVVPSLGGFDNPVAGELERLFERVVFDTRNFMWPHRNAAAFHDAKDVGGAA
;
A
#
# COMPACT_ATOMS: atom_id res chain seq x y z
N MET A 1 2.60 -47.63 -26.37
CA MET A 1 2.17 -46.61 -25.39
C MET A 1 3.16 -45.46 -25.49
N LEU A 2 2.78 -44.36 -26.16
CA LEU A 2 3.66 -43.20 -26.38
C LEU A 2 3.51 -42.25 -25.19
N ILE A 3 4.61 -41.97 -24.49
CA ILE A 3 4.64 -40.99 -23.41
C ILE A 3 4.83 -39.62 -24.06
N ALA A 4 3.76 -38.82 -24.12
CA ALA A 4 3.84 -37.42 -24.50
C ALA A 4 4.58 -36.65 -23.40
N ARG A 5 5.78 -36.16 -23.71
CA ARG A 5 6.46 -35.17 -22.86
C ARG A 5 5.74 -33.85 -23.03
N THR A 6 4.97 -33.46 -22.02
CA THR A 6 4.47 -32.08 -21.89
C THR A 6 5.66 -31.19 -21.57
N GLU A 7 6.20 -30.51 -22.58
CA GLU A 7 7.15 -29.42 -22.34
C GLU A 7 6.41 -28.28 -21.63
N LEU A 8 6.82 -27.99 -20.40
CA LEU A 8 6.35 -26.83 -19.65
C LEU A 8 6.94 -25.59 -20.33
N VAL A 9 6.18 -25.00 -21.26
CA VAL A 9 6.51 -23.67 -21.82
C VAL A 9 6.49 -22.70 -20.65
N PRO A 10 7.60 -22.00 -20.33
CA PRO A 10 7.61 -20.99 -19.30
C PRO A 10 6.58 -19.93 -19.70
N MET A 11 5.54 -19.76 -18.87
CA MET A 11 4.55 -18.72 -19.08
C MET A 11 5.31 -17.38 -19.02
N ALA A 12 5.31 -16.64 -20.13
CA ALA A 12 6.03 -15.38 -20.20
C ALA A 12 5.43 -14.44 -19.15
N VAL A 13 6.18 -14.18 -18.08
CA VAL A 13 5.79 -13.21 -17.06
C VAL A 13 5.89 -11.84 -17.72
N ALA A 14 4.76 -11.26 -18.11
CA ALA A 14 4.69 -9.89 -18.57
C ALA A 14 4.97 -8.97 -17.38
N GLY A 15 6.22 -8.51 -17.26
CA GLY A 15 6.63 -7.46 -16.35
C GLY A 15 7.09 -6.25 -17.15
N GLU A 16 6.66 -5.05 -16.76
CA GLU A 16 7.24 -3.81 -17.26
C GLU A 16 8.43 -3.45 -16.36
N VAL A 17 9.59 -3.18 -16.97
CA VAL A 17 10.73 -2.62 -16.26
C VAL A 17 10.42 -1.16 -15.99
N VAL A 18 10.02 -0.86 -14.75
CA VAL A 18 9.82 0.51 -14.29
C VAL A 18 11.19 1.15 -14.03
N GLN A 19 11.41 2.36 -14.55
CA GLN A 19 12.64 3.10 -14.32
C GLN A 19 12.87 3.34 -12.82
N ASP A 20 14.15 3.35 -12.42
CA ASP A 20 14.55 3.74 -11.07
C ASP A 20 14.04 5.15 -10.79
N VAL A 21 13.27 5.29 -9.71
CA VAL A 21 12.81 6.59 -9.24
C VAL A 21 13.81 7.13 -8.21
N THR A 22 14.21 8.39 -8.38
CA THR A 22 14.90 9.12 -7.32
C THR A 22 13.85 9.93 -6.58
N LEU A 23 13.55 9.55 -5.34
CA LEU A 23 12.68 10.32 -4.46
C LEU A 23 13.51 11.32 -3.67
N THR A 24 13.08 12.58 -3.63
CA THR A 24 13.70 13.55 -2.73
C THR A 24 13.28 13.28 -1.30
N ALA A 25 14.06 13.78 -0.32
CA ALA A 25 13.67 13.71 1.09
C ALA A 25 12.31 14.37 1.35
N ALA A 26 11.98 15.45 0.62
CA ALA A 26 10.69 16.12 0.71
C ALA A 26 9.53 15.25 0.20
N ASP A 27 9.74 14.47 -0.86
CA ASP A 27 8.73 13.54 -1.36
C ASP A 27 8.45 12.43 -0.34
N ILE A 28 9.51 11.86 0.25
CA ILE A 28 9.40 10.83 1.29
C ILE A 28 8.66 11.38 2.52
N ALA A 29 8.98 12.61 2.94
CA ALA A 29 8.31 13.27 4.06
C ALA A 29 6.80 13.41 3.80
N ARG A 30 6.39 13.87 2.61
CA ARG A 30 4.98 13.97 2.21
C ARG A 30 4.26 12.63 2.22
N PHE A 31 4.91 11.56 1.75
CA PHE A 31 4.33 10.22 1.81
C PHE A 31 4.16 9.71 3.25
N ASN A 32 5.12 10.03 4.12
CA ASN A 32 5.00 9.69 5.55
C ASN A 32 3.87 10.47 6.22
N GLU A 33 3.75 11.77 5.97
CA GLU A 33 2.63 12.60 6.44
C GLU A 33 1.27 12.06 5.97
N ALA A 34 1.18 11.62 4.71
CA ALA A 34 -0.03 10.99 4.18
C ALA A 34 -0.37 9.68 4.90
N ARG A 35 0.64 8.83 5.19
CA ARG A 35 0.46 7.58 5.95
C ARG A 35 -0.01 7.86 7.38
N GLU A 36 0.59 8.82 8.06
CA GLU A 36 0.18 9.19 9.43
C GLU A 36 -1.24 9.77 9.45
N SER A 37 -1.57 10.65 8.49
CA SER A 37 -2.93 11.17 8.35
C SER A 37 -3.94 10.04 8.12
N PHE A 38 -3.61 9.07 7.27
CA PHE A 38 -4.47 7.93 7.00
C PHE A 38 -4.66 7.01 8.22
N LYS A 39 -3.59 6.78 9.00
CA LYS A 39 -3.68 6.05 10.27
C LYS A 39 -4.60 6.76 11.27
N LEU A 40 -4.49 8.08 11.39
CA LEU A 40 -5.37 8.88 12.26
C LEU A 40 -6.82 8.80 11.80
N ILE A 41 -7.08 8.87 10.49
CA ILE A 41 -8.42 8.68 9.93
C ILE A 41 -8.98 7.30 10.31
N LYS A 42 -8.21 6.22 10.12
CA LYS A 42 -8.65 4.87 10.52
C LYS A 42 -8.92 4.77 12.03
N ALA A 43 -8.07 5.38 12.85
CA ALA A 43 -8.26 5.39 14.30
C ALA A 43 -9.56 6.08 14.71
N LEU A 44 -9.85 7.26 14.14
CA LEU A 44 -11.11 7.98 14.38
C LEU A 44 -12.32 7.18 13.88
N TYR A 45 -12.20 6.57 12.71
CA TYR A 45 -13.22 5.68 12.16
C TYR A 45 -13.54 4.51 13.12
N TRP A 46 -12.53 3.79 13.60
CA TRP A 46 -12.73 2.69 14.55
C TRP A 46 -13.26 3.16 15.90
N ALA A 47 -12.77 4.27 16.42
CA ALA A 47 -13.16 4.76 17.74
C ALA A 47 -14.57 5.36 17.78
N HIS A 48 -15.02 5.99 16.69
CA HIS A 48 -16.24 6.80 16.71
C HIS A 48 -17.26 6.38 15.66
N VAL A 49 -16.83 6.10 14.43
CA VAL A 49 -17.76 5.81 13.33
C VAL A 49 -18.32 4.40 13.46
N VAL A 50 -17.48 3.38 13.65
CA VAL A 50 -17.92 1.98 13.78
C VAL A 50 -18.93 1.80 14.92
N PRO A 51 -18.68 2.29 16.16
CA PRO A 51 -19.66 2.19 17.23
C PRO A 51 -20.98 2.91 16.91
N SER A 52 -20.91 4.08 16.28
CA SER A 52 -22.10 4.86 15.89
C SER A 52 -22.94 4.17 14.82
N LEU A 53 -22.33 3.30 14.01
CA LEU A 53 -23.02 2.47 13.03
C LEU A 53 -23.59 1.17 13.62
N GLY A 54 -23.37 0.88 14.90
CA GLY A 54 -23.81 -0.37 15.55
C GLY A 54 -22.82 -1.52 15.42
N GLY A 55 -21.55 -1.23 15.09
CA GLY A 55 -20.47 -2.22 15.01
C GLY A 55 -20.09 -2.61 13.58
N PHE A 56 -19.17 -3.57 13.47
CA PHE A 56 -18.60 -4.02 12.20
C PHE A 56 -19.58 -4.83 11.33
N ASP A 57 -20.66 -5.35 11.90
CA ASP A 57 -21.71 -6.05 11.15
C ASP A 57 -22.55 -5.10 10.29
N ASN A 58 -22.44 -3.78 10.51
CA ASN A 58 -23.07 -2.79 9.66
C ASN A 58 -22.43 -2.83 8.25
N PRO A 59 -23.21 -2.96 7.16
CA PRO A 59 -22.65 -3.04 5.80
C PRO A 59 -21.84 -1.81 5.40
N VAL A 60 -22.14 -0.63 5.95
CA VAL A 60 -21.37 0.60 5.72
C VAL A 60 -19.99 0.49 6.35
N ALA A 61 -19.87 -0.12 7.54
CA ALA A 61 -18.58 -0.32 8.19
C ALA A 61 -17.70 -1.25 7.34
N GLY A 62 -18.24 -2.38 6.89
CA GLY A 62 -17.52 -3.32 6.01
C GLY A 62 -17.07 -2.69 4.69
N GLU A 63 -17.92 -1.89 4.06
CA GLU A 63 -17.57 -1.18 2.82
C GLU A 63 -16.46 -0.14 3.03
N LEU A 64 -16.49 0.60 4.14
CA LEU A 64 -15.44 1.56 4.48
C LEU A 64 -14.09 0.87 4.73
N GLU A 65 -14.07 -0.27 5.41
CA GLU A 65 -12.84 -1.07 5.57
C GLU A 65 -12.27 -1.51 4.22
N ARG A 66 -13.14 -2.04 3.34
CA ARG A 66 -12.74 -2.44 1.99
C ARG A 66 -12.16 -1.27 1.18
N LEU A 67 -12.74 -0.07 1.30
CA LEU A 67 -12.24 1.14 0.65
C LEU A 67 -10.90 1.59 1.25
N PHE A 68 -10.72 1.52 2.56
CA PHE A 68 -9.44 1.81 3.20
C PHE A 68 -8.34 0.86 2.72
N GLU A 69 -8.62 -0.44 2.68
CA GLU A 69 -7.70 -1.45 2.16
C GLU A 69 -7.36 -1.20 0.69
N ARG A 70 -8.37 -0.87 -0.13
CA ARG A 70 -8.18 -0.55 -1.53
C ARG A 70 -7.26 0.65 -1.74
N VAL A 71 -7.41 1.72 -0.95
CA VAL A 71 -6.50 2.88 -1.02
C VAL A 71 -5.06 2.44 -0.76
N VAL A 72 -4.81 1.66 0.29
CA VAL A 72 -3.44 1.19 0.61
C VAL A 72 -2.91 0.28 -0.49
N PHE A 73 -3.74 -0.62 -1.03
CA PHE A 73 -3.34 -1.58 -2.04
C PHE A 73 -3.05 -0.90 -3.39
N ASP A 74 -4.01 -0.12 -3.91
CA ASP A 74 -3.94 0.53 -5.22
C ASP A 74 -2.81 1.58 -5.24
N THR A 75 -2.66 2.34 -4.16
CA THR A 75 -1.56 3.33 -4.03
C THR A 75 -0.24 2.69 -3.64
N ARG A 76 -0.17 1.38 -3.42
CA ARG A 76 1.04 0.68 -2.96
C ARG A 76 1.65 1.32 -1.70
N ASN A 77 0.80 1.56 -0.71
CA ASN A 77 1.12 2.28 0.52
C ASN A 77 1.58 3.73 0.24
N PHE A 78 0.79 4.47 -0.53
CA PHE A 78 0.99 5.88 -0.88
C PHE A 78 2.25 6.16 -1.70
N MET A 79 2.67 5.19 -2.53
CA MET A 79 3.93 5.26 -3.26
C MET A 79 3.85 4.61 -4.65
N TRP A 80 2.65 4.56 -5.24
CA TRP A 80 2.45 4.08 -6.61
C TRP A 80 3.20 4.98 -7.60
N PRO A 81 3.83 4.41 -8.64
CA PRO A 81 3.98 2.97 -8.91
C PRO A 81 5.12 2.29 -8.15
N HIS A 82 5.94 3.06 -7.45
CA HIS A 82 7.22 2.65 -6.88
C HIS A 82 7.15 2.01 -5.48
N ARG A 83 6.28 1.01 -5.23
CA ARG A 83 6.13 0.35 -3.90
C ARG A 83 7.45 0.00 -3.20
N ASN A 84 8.43 -0.42 -3.98
CA ASN A 84 9.70 -0.94 -3.47
C ASN A 84 10.73 0.16 -3.22
N ALA A 85 10.53 1.39 -3.71
CA ALA A 85 11.52 2.47 -3.57
C ALA A 85 11.80 2.87 -2.11
N ALA A 86 10.79 2.86 -1.24
CA ALA A 86 10.97 3.11 0.20
C ALA A 86 11.21 1.83 1.01
N ALA A 87 11.16 0.64 0.42
CA ALA A 87 11.60 -0.58 1.11
C ALA A 87 13.13 -0.62 1.27
N PHE A 88 13.86 0.14 0.43
CA PHE A 88 15.32 0.28 0.49
C PHE A 88 15.79 1.45 1.37
N HIS A 89 14.88 2.34 1.76
CA HIS A 89 15.19 3.45 2.66
C HIS A 89 14.50 3.19 3.98
N ASP A 90 15.25 2.57 4.90
CA ASP A 90 14.89 2.41 6.31
C ASP A 90 14.80 3.80 6.98
N ALA A 91 13.84 4.63 6.56
CA ALA A 91 13.64 5.97 7.06
C ALA A 91 12.90 5.91 8.40
N LYS A 92 13.57 5.31 9.38
CA LYS A 92 13.47 5.67 10.78
C LYS A 92 14.60 6.66 11.03
N ASP A 93 14.19 7.88 11.35
CA ASP A 93 15.03 9.05 11.65
C ASP A 93 15.56 9.82 10.42
N VAL A 94 14.98 11.00 10.19
CA VAL A 94 15.66 12.11 9.50
C VAL A 94 15.80 13.28 10.46
N GLY A 95 16.28 12.98 11.67
CA GLY A 95 17.06 13.94 12.45
C GLY A 95 18.36 14.25 11.72
N GLY A 96 18.52 15.49 11.25
CA GLY A 96 19.82 15.97 10.80
C GLY A 96 19.77 17.16 9.84
N ALA A 97 19.64 18.37 10.39
CA ALA A 97 20.51 19.49 10.03
C ALA A 97 20.56 20.52 11.18
N ALA A 98 21.71 20.51 11.87
CA ALA A 98 22.21 21.40 12.94
C ALA A 98 21.57 21.32 14.34
#